data_AF-A0A2J6WZ19-F1
#
_entry.id   AF-A0A2J6WZ19-F1
#
_cell.length_a   1.000
_cell.length_b   1.000
_cell.length_c   1.000
_cell.angle_alpha   90.00
_cell.angle_beta   90.00
_cell.angle_gamma   90.00
#
_symmetry.space_group_name_H-M   'P 1'
#
loop_
_entity.id
_entity.type
_entity.pdbx_description
1 polymer ?
#
loop_
_entity_poly.entity_id
_entity_poly.type
_entity_poly.pdbx_seq_one_letter_code
_entity_poly.pdbx_strand_id
1 'polypeptide(L)'
;MKITQRTVALMTMFIFLFVVGSIIAVRTVAYLEAGFELKGFLIEVIAYVIALTGWLLLFVYSYLKGDFKDIEGPKYDLLEREEKLIEEDKKAGRY
;
A
#
# COMPACT_ATOMS: atom_id res chain seq x y z
N MET A 1 -4.67 -4.60 18.45
CA MET A 1 -5.59 -4.45 17.30
C MET A 1 -5.07 -5.41 16.23
N LYS A 2 -5.76 -6.51 15.90
CA LYS A 2 -5.27 -7.47 14.90
C LYS A 2 -5.33 -6.80 13.53
N ILE A 3 -4.19 -6.66 12.85
CA ILE A 3 -4.18 -6.08 11.51
C ILE A 3 -4.69 -7.16 10.55
N THR A 4 -5.92 -6.99 10.10
CA THR A 4 -6.54 -7.95 9.18
C THR A 4 -6.26 -7.58 7.73
N GLN A 5 -6.37 -8.55 6.83
CA GLN A 5 -6.33 -8.34 5.37
C GLN A 5 -7.25 -7.19 4.91
N ARG A 6 -8.46 -7.10 5.51
CA ARG A 6 -9.42 -6.03 5.22
C ARG A 6 -8.91 -4.67 5.69
N THR A 7 -8.30 -4.61 6.86
CA THR A 7 -7.72 -3.38 7.41
C THR A 7 -6.60 -2.85 6.51
N VAL A 8 -5.69 -3.72 6.07
CA VAL A 8 -4.60 -3.32 5.18
C VAL A 8 -5.13 -2.90 3.82
N ALA A 9 -6.11 -3.63 3.28
CA ALA A 9 -6.73 -3.25 2.02
C ALA A 9 -7.40 -1.86 2.08
N LEU A 10 -8.15 -1.59 3.15
CA LEU A 10 -8.79 -0.28 3.37
C LEU A 10 -7.76 0.84 3.55
N MET A 11 -6.67 0.59 4.29
CA MET A 11 -5.59 1.55 4.47
C MET A 11 -4.89 1.86 3.14
N THR A 12 -4.54 0.83 2.37
CA THR A 12 -3.90 1.00 1.05
C THR A 12 -4.82 1.76 0.09
N MET A 13 -6.11 1.43 0.07
CA MET A 13 -7.10 2.15 -0.74
C MET A 13 -7.26 3.61 -0.29
N PHE A 14 -7.27 3.88 1.01
CA PHE A 14 -7.33 5.24 1.55
C PHE A 14 -6.11 6.06 1.14
N ILE A 15 -4.90 5.52 1.33
CA ILE A 15 -3.64 6.17 0.94
C ILE A 15 -3.65 6.45 -0.56
N PHE A 16 -4.10 5.48 -1.36
CA PHE A 16 -4.21 5.63 -2.80
C PHE A 16 -5.17 6.78 -3.17
N LEU A 17 -6.40 6.79 -2.67
CA LEU A 17 -7.35 7.87 -2.95
C LEU A 17 -6.82 9.24 -2.49
N PHE A 18 -6.13 9.30 -1.36
CA PHE A 18 -5.55 10.53 -0.84
C PHE A 18 -4.44 11.09 -1.73
N VAL A 19 -3.46 10.26 -2.11
CA VAL A 19 -2.34 10.67 -2.99
C VAL A 19 -2.88 11.16 -4.33
N VAL A 20 -3.84 10.43 -4.88
CA VAL A 20 -4.40 10.68 -6.20
C VAL A 20 -5.26 11.94 -6.21
N GLY A 21 -6.14 12.08 -5.22
CA GLY A 21 -6.93 13.29 -5.03
C GLY A 21 -6.03 14.52 -4.86
N SER A 22 -4.93 14.39 -4.12
CA SER A 22 -3.96 15.48 -3.94
C SER A 22 -3.29 15.88 -5.26
N ILE A 23 -2.87 14.92 -6.09
CA ILE A 23 -2.27 15.19 -7.40
C ILE A 23 -3.27 15.91 -8.30
N ILE A 24 -4.50 15.40 -8.40
CA ILE A 24 -5.55 16.01 -9.24
C ILE A 24 -5.85 17.44 -8.77
N ALA A 25 -5.95 17.67 -7.46
CA ALA A 25 -6.19 18.99 -6.89
C ALA A 25 -5.07 19.98 -7.25
N VAL A 26 -3.81 19.61 -7.01
CA VAL A 26 -2.64 20.46 -7.33
C VAL A 26 -2.58 20.77 -8.83
N ARG A 27 -2.79 19.78 -9.68
CA ARG A 27 -2.79 19.97 -11.14
C ARG A 27 -3.92 20.88 -11.59
N THR A 28 -5.12 20.70 -11.04
CA THR A 28 -6.27 21.53 -11.38
C THR A 28 -6.02 23.00 -11.04
N VAL A 29 -5.44 23.28 -9.87
CA VAL A 29 -5.05 24.66 -9.48
C VAL A 29 -4.02 25.22 -10.45
N ALA A 30 -2.97 24.45 -10.78
CA ALA A 30 -1.94 24.90 -11.72
C ALA A 30 -2.51 25.25 -13.12
N TYR A 31 -3.46 24.45 -13.63
CA TYR A 31 -4.12 24.74 -14.91
C TYR A 31 -5.05 25.96 -14.87
N LEU A 32 -5.70 26.20 -13.72
CA LEU A 32 -6.52 27.40 -13.53
C LEU A 32 -5.65 28.67 -13.53
N GLU A 33 -4.47 28.62 -12.91
CA GLU A 33 -3.53 29.75 -12.84
C GLU A 33 -2.81 30.02 -14.17
N ALA A 34 -2.50 28.97 -14.95
CA ALA A 34 -1.72 29.09 -16.20
C ALA A 34 -2.53 29.59 -17.42
N GLY A 35 -3.84 29.80 -17.28
CA GLY A 35 -4.75 30.03 -18.41
C GLY A 35 -5.23 28.69 -18.98
N PHE A 36 -6.52 28.43 -18.83
CA PHE A 36 -7.11 27.10 -19.02
C PHE A 36 -6.93 26.56 -20.45
N GLU A 37 -5.98 25.65 -20.65
CA GLU A 37 -5.76 24.93 -21.90
C GLU A 37 -6.37 23.52 -21.81
N LEU A 38 -7.60 23.37 -22.31
CA LEU A 38 -8.42 22.16 -22.15
C LEU A 38 -7.71 20.88 -22.66
N LYS A 39 -6.95 20.97 -23.76
CA LYS A 39 -6.31 19.81 -24.38
C LYS A 39 -5.16 19.28 -23.51
N GLY A 40 -4.29 20.17 -23.03
CA GLY A 40 -3.24 19.83 -22.06
C GLY A 40 -3.81 19.19 -20.80
N PHE A 41 -4.85 19.81 -20.22
CA PHE A 41 -5.54 19.29 -19.04
C PHE A 41 -6.11 17.88 -19.26
N LEU A 42 -6.81 17.65 -20.37
CA LEU A 42 -7.39 16.33 -20.67
C LEU A 42 -6.35 15.23 -20.85
N ILE A 43 -5.22 15.53 -21.50
CA ILE A 43 -4.12 14.55 -21.66
C ILE A 43 -3.59 14.13 -20.29
N GLU A 44 -3.37 15.10 -19.40
CA GLU A 44 -2.85 14.83 -18.07
C GLU A 44 -3.87 14.04 -17.21
N VAL A 45 -5.15 14.43 -17.24
CA VAL A 45 -6.22 13.70 -16.54
C VAL A 45 -6.34 12.26 -17.05
N ILE A 46 -6.35 12.03 -18.36
CA ILE A 46 -6.46 10.68 -18.95
C ILE A 46 -5.26 9.83 -18.55
N ALA A 47 -4.04 10.39 -18.60
CA ALA A 47 -2.83 9.68 -18.20
C ALA A 47 -2.92 9.23 -16.72
N TYR A 48 -3.39 10.12 -15.83
CA TYR A 48 -3.63 9.75 -14.44
C TYR A 48 -4.72 8.66 -14.32
N VAL A 49 -5.87 8.79 -14.98
CA VAL A 49 -6.94 7.77 -14.93
C VAL A 49 -6.45 6.38 -15.37
N ILE A 50 -5.63 6.31 -16.43
CA ILE A 50 -5.05 5.05 -16.89
C ILE A 50 -4.09 4.48 -15.85
N ALA A 51 -3.16 5.29 -15.33
CA ALA A 51 -2.22 4.87 -14.31
C ALA A 51 -2.94 4.36 -13.04
N LEU A 52 -4.01 5.05 -12.64
CA LEU A 52 -4.83 4.69 -11.50
C LEU A 52 -5.53 3.35 -11.69
N THR A 53 -6.10 3.15 -12.87
CA THR A 53 -6.80 1.92 -13.21
C THR A 53 -5.84 0.75 -13.21
N GLY A 54 -4.64 0.91 -13.79
CA GLY A 54 -3.59 -0.11 -13.76
C GLY A 54 -3.18 -0.47 -12.33
N TRP A 55 -2.94 0.53 -11.48
CA TRP A 55 -2.61 0.31 -10.07
C TRP A 55 -3.74 -0.37 -9.29
N LEU A 56 -4.98 0.05 -9.51
CA LEU A 56 -6.14 -0.54 -8.87
C LEU A 56 -6.28 -2.02 -9.23
N LEU A 57 -6.05 -2.39 -10.49
CA LEU A 57 -6.08 -3.78 -10.94
C LEU A 57 -4.99 -4.63 -10.28
N LEU A 58 -3.77 -4.09 -10.16
CA LEU A 58 -2.68 -4.78 -9.44
C LEU A 58 -3.01 -4.97 -7.96
N PHE A 59 -3.57 -3.94 -7.32
CA PHE A 59 -3.98 -4.01 -5.93
C PHE A 59 -5.10 -5.05 -5.72
N VAL A 60 -6.13 -5.03 -6.56
CA VAL A 60 -7.23 -6.00 -6.51
C VAL A 60 -6.69 -7.42 -6.73
N TYR A 61 -5.79 -7.61 -7.71
CA TYR A 61 -5.15 -8.90 -7.95
C TYR A 61 -4.40 -9.39 -6.71
N SER A 62 -3.55 -8.56 -6.11
CA SER A 62 -2.79 -8.91 -4.90
C SER A 62 -3.71 -9.22 -3.71
N TYR A 63 -4.81 -8.49 -3.58
CA TYR A 63 -5.84 -8.76 -2.58
C TYR A 63 -6.52 -10.12 -2.80
N LEU A 64 -6.93 -10.43 -4.03
CA LEU A 64 -7.56 -11.71 -4.37
C LEU A 64 -6.60 -12.88 -4.23
N LYS A 65 -5.32 -12.69 -4.56
CA LYS A 65 -4.25 -13.67 -4.36
C LYS A 65 -4.01 -13.96 -2.87
N GLY A 66 -4.40 -13.05 -1.99
CA GLY A 66 -4.25 -13.21 -0.55
C GLY A 66 -2.85 -12.84 -0.04
N ASP A 67 -2.10 -12.02 -0.77
CA ASP A 67 -0.77 -11.56 -0.35
C ASP A 67 -0.84 -10.79 0.99
N PHE A 68 -2.01 -10.26 1.35
CA PHE A 68 -2.29 -9.55 2.60
C PHE A 68 -2.95 -10.43 3.69
N LYS A 69 -3.09 -11.75 3.46
CA LYS A 69 -3.80 -12.66 4.38
C LYS A 69 -3.01 -12.96 5.65
N ASP A 70 -1.69 -13.09 5.52
CA ASP A 70 -0.78 -13.41 6.63
C ASP A 70 0.40 -12.44 6.68
N ILE A 71 0.10 -11.19 7.04
CA ILE A 71 1.11 -10.12 7.13
C ILE A 71 1.95 -10.26 8.41
N GLU A 72 1.37 -10.83 9.46
CA GLU A 72 2.05 -10.99 10.75
C GLU A 72 2.83 -12.32 10.84
N GLY A 73 2.59 -13.31 9.97
CA GLY A 73 3.27 -14.60 9.93
C GLY A 73 4.79 -14.51 10.02
N PRO A 74 5.48 -13.73 9.16
CA PRO A 74 6.93 -13.58 9.23
C PRO A 74 7.43 -13.04 10.58
N LYS A 75 6.64 -12.20 11.26
CA LYS A 75 6.98 -11.68 12.59
C LYS A 75 6.90 -12.80 13.62
N TYR A 76 5.84 -13.61 13.60
CA TYR A 76 5.70 -14.72 14.53
C TYR A 76 6.76 -15.81 14.28
N ASP A 77 7.12 -16.07 13.03
CA ASP A 77 8.22 -16.97 12.67
C ASP A 77 9.56 -16.53 13.27
N LEU A 78 9.83 -15.22 13.29
CA LEU A 78 11.04 -14.67 13.92
C LEU A 78 11.00 -14.82 15.43
N LEU A 79 9.86 -14.54 16.07
CA LEU A 79 9.70 -14.70 17.52
C LEU A 79 9.87 -16.17 17.95
N GLU A 80 9.31 -17.12 17.20
CA GLU A 80 9.52 -18.55 17.48
C GLU A 80 10.99 -18.96 17.34
N ARG A 81 11.72 -18.39 16.37
CA ARG A 81 13.15 -18.67 16.20
C ARG A 81 13.96 -18.10 17.35
N GLU A 82 13.64 -16.90 17.82
CA GLU A 82 14.28 -16.31 19.00
C GLU A 82 14.02 -17.16 20.25
N GLU A 83 12.80 -17.62 20.49
CA GLU A 83 12.49 -18.51 21.62
C GLU A 83 13.29 -19.81 21.57
N LYS A 84 13.39 -20.44 20.38
CA LYS A 84 14.18 -21.67 20.19
C LYS A 84 15.66 -21.43 20.49
N LEU A 85 16.23 -20.32 20.02
CA LEU A 85 17.62 -19.95 20.31
C LEU A 85 17.85 -19.73 21.81
N ILE A 86 16.91 -19.06 22.50
CA ILE A 86 17.00 -18.84 23.95
C ILE A 86 16.91 -20.17 24.72
N GLU A 87 16.03 -21.09 24.32
CA GLU A 87 15.97 -22.43 24.93
C GLU A 87 17.24 -23.26 24.70
N GLU A 88 17.81 -23.19 23.50
CA GLU A 88 19.06 -23.87 23.17
C GLU A 88 20.22 -23.32 23.99
N ASP A 89 20.30 -22.00 24.17
CA ASP A 89 21.34 -21.38 25.00
C ASP A 89 21.20 -21.70 26.48
N LYS A 90 19.97 -21.79 27.00
CA LYS A 90 19.71 -22.30 28.37
C LYS A 90 20.13 -23.76 28.53
N LYS A 91 19.84 -24.62 27.55
CA LYS A 91 20.25 -26.04 27.57
C LYS A 91 21.76 -26.20 27.43
N ALA A 92 22.43 -25.29 26.72
CA ALA A 92 23.88 -25.26 26.56
C ALA A 92 24.63 -24.64 27.76
N GLY A 93 23.91 -24.16 28.79
CA GLY A 93 24.50 -23.57 29.99
C GLY A 93 25.24 -22.25 29.73
N ARG A 94 24.92 -21.56 28.63
CA ARG A 94 25.50 -20.26 28.27
C ARG A 94 24.77 -19.09 28.95
N TYR A 95 23.66 -19.39 29.62
CA TYR A 95 22.86 -18.52 30.51
C TYR A 95 22.23 -19.33 31.64
#